data_AF-A0A821W5T3-F1
#
_entry.id   AF-A0A821W5T3-F1
#
_cell.length_a   1.000
_cell.length_b   1.000
_cell.length_c   1.000
_cell.angle_alpha   90.00
_cell.angle_beta   90.00
_cell.angle_gamma   90.00
#
_symmetry.space_group_name_H-M   'P 1'
#
loop_
_entity.id
_entity.type
_entity.pdbx_description
1 polymer ?
#
loop_
_entity_poly.entity_id
_entity_poly.type
_entity_poly.pdbx_seq_one_letter_code
_entity_poly.pdbx_strand_id
1 'polypeptide(L)'
;RQTTQWSIASEKFPCQVELTYRTIGSYDNDKKLFTKNNAAINKYILRGEFEAQRDGLLTIVIGNQDLSSRTIWFQIRSSRLSICHLFYGIFHIFYQQDYPQLVDTINPNTLNQLLKRVFSFIDRLVNGTISLRQMTELKAIFCNKN
;
A
#
# COMPACT_ATOMS: atom_id res chain seq x y z
N ARG A 1 -7.02 3.13 -7.46
CA ARG A 1 -5.94 2.71 -8.38
C ARG A 1 -4.65 3.14 -7.75
N GLN A 2 -3.65 2.27 -7.66
CA GLN A 2 -2.37 2.59 -7.05
C GLN A 2 -1.29 2.56 -8.13
N THR A 3 -0.58 3.68 -8.30
CA THR A 3 0.60 3.73 -9.18
C THR A 3 1.75 3.07 -8.44
N THR A 4 2.24 1.96 -8.96
CA THR A 4 3.41 1.24 -8.45
C THR A 4 4.60 1.56 -9.33
N GLN A 5 5.65 2.08 -8.71
CA GLN A 5 6.93 2.31 -9.37
C GLN A 5 7.86 1.14 -9.09
N TRP A 6 8.64 0.74 -10.09
CA TRP A 6 9.67 -0.28 -9.94
C TRP A 6 10.98 0.22 -10.51
N SER A 7 12.08 -0.33 -10.00
CA SER A 7 13.44 0.01 -10.42
C SER A 7 14.33 -1.20 -10.30
N ILE A 8 15.07 -1.53 -11.36
CA ILE A 8 16.03 -2.63 -11.39
C ILE A 8 17.39 -2.06 -11.79
N ALA A 9 18.40 -2.31 -10.98
CA ALA A 9 19.79 -2.08 -11.32
C ALA A 9 20.45 -3.41 -11.67
N SER A 10 21.28 -3.42 -12.71
CA SER A 10 22.15 -4.54 -13.08
C SER A 10 23.56 -4.01 -13.23
N GLU A 11 24.55 -4.74 -12.72
CA GLU A 11 25.94 -4.28 -12.67
C GLU A 11 26.87 -5.03 -13.64
N LYS A 12 26.49 -6.23 -14.12
CA LYS A 12 27.45 -7.16 -14.72
C LYS A 12 27.20 -7.57 -16.18
N PHE A 13 25.95 -7.71 -16.63
CA PHE A 13 25.69 -8.26 -17.98
C PHE A 13 24.47 -7.63 -18.69
N PRO A 14 24.47 -7.55 -20.04
CA PRO A 14 23.36 -6.99 -20.80
C PRO A 14 22.21 -7.98 -20.73
N CYS A 15 21.15 -7.62 -20.03
CA CYS A 15 20.06 -8.54 -19.76
C CYS A 15 18.84 -8.25 -20.63
N GLN A 16 18.12 -9.32 -20.94
CA GLN A 16 16.71 -9.25 -21.29
C GLN A 16 15.92 -9.12 -19.99
N VAL A 17 15.06 -8.12 -19.90
CA VAL A 17 14.19 -7.95 -18.74
C VAL A 17 12.75 -7.96 -19.21
N GLU A 18 11.96 -8.85 -18.61
CA GLU A 18 10.52 -8.93 -18.79
C GLU A 18 9.83 -8.75 -17.44
N LEU A 19 8.83 -7.87 -17.40
CA LEU A 19 7.97 -7.69 -16.23
C LEU A 19 6.54 -8.02 -16.62
N THR A 20 5.93 -8.89 -15.84
CA THR A 20 4.52 -9.23 -15.94
C THR A 20 3.83 -8.99 -14.61
N TYR A 21 2.58 -8.55 -14.67
CA TYR A 21 1.74 -8.40 -13.50
C TYR A 21 0.46 -9.21 -13.67
N ARG A 22 0.20 -10.06 -12.68
CA ARG A 22 -0.99 -10.91 -12.61
C ARG A 22 -1.87 -10.44 -11.47
N THR A 23 -3.16 -10.30 -11.72
CA THR A 23 -4.12 -10.05 -10.64
C THR A 23 -4.49 -11.37 -9.95
N ILE A 24 -4.47 -11.43 -8.62
CA ILE A 24 -4.84 -12.64 -7.88
C ILE A 24 -6.32 -12.97 -8.15
N GLY A 25 -6.61 -14.23 -8.50
CA GLY A 25 -7.95 -14.72 -8.83
C GLY A 25 -8.36 -14.59 -10.30
N SER A 26 -7.48 -14.04 -11.16
CA SER A 26 -7.67 -14.02 -12.61
C SER A 26 -6.59 -14.88 -13.26
N TYR A 27 -6.95 -16.10 -13.68
CA TYR A 27 -5.98 -17.04 -14.28
C TYR A 27 -5.51 -16.62 -15.69
N ASP A 28 -6.25 -15.75 -16.37
CA ASP A 28 -6.02 -15.40 -17.79
C ASP A 28 -5.49 -13.97 -18.05
N ASN A 29 -5.10 -13.22 -17.02
CA ASN A 29 -4.73 -11.80 -17.18
C ASN A 29 -3.29 -11.51 -16.73
N ASP A 30 -2.32 -12.21 -17.32
CA ASP A 30 -0.93 -11.80 -17.22
C ASP A 30 -0.71 -10.58 -18.10
N LYS A 31 -0.74 -9.40 -17.47
CA LYS A 31 -0.46 -8.15 -18.16
C LYS A 31 1.06 -8.00 -18.26
N LYS A 32 1.59 -8.13 -19.49
CA LYS A 32 2.97 -7.75 -19.78
C LYS A 32 3.12 -6.24 -19.59
N LEU A 33 3.92 -5.84 -18.60
CA LEU A 33 4.14 -4.44 -18.24
C LEU A 33 5.33 -3.85 -18.97
N PHE A 34 6.37 -4.66 -19.17
CA PHE A 34 7.61 -4.20 -19.78
C PHE A 34 8.35 -5.37 -20.41
N THR A 35 8.99 -5.13 -21.55
CA THR A 35 9.96 -6.06 -22.12
C THR A 35 11.03 -5.26 -22.82
N LYS A 36 12.29 -5.52 -22.47
CA LYS A 36 13.43 -4.93 -23.15
C LYS A 36 14.50 -5.98 -23.35
N ASN A 37 14.92 -6.12 -24.60
CA ASN A 37 16.02 -6.98 -24.99
C ASN A 37 17.31 -6.14 -24.97
N ASN A 38 18.44 -6.77 -24.60
CA ASN A 38 19.77 -6.15 -24.62
C ASN A 38 19.82 -4.81 -23.87
N ALA A 39 19.28 -4.74 -22.66
CA ALA A 39 19.32 -3.51 -21.86
C ALA A 39 20.80 -3.16 -21.53
N ALA A 40 21.29 -2.08 -22.13
CA ALA A 40 22.67 -1.61 -21.95
C ALA A 40 22.94 -1.23 -20.49
N ILE A 41 24.04 -1.75 -19.94
CA ILE A 41 24.34 -1.82 -18.50
C ILE A 41 25.02 -0.55 -17.95
N ASN A 42 25.20 0.51 -18.75
CA ASN A 42 25.99 1.63 -18.26
C ASN A 42 25.11 2.64 -17.51
N LYS A 43 25.03 2.49 -16.18
CA LYS A 43 24.42 3.40 -15.18
C LYS A 43 22.90 3.63 -15.21
N TYR A 44 22.14 3.02 -16.11
CA TYR A 44 20.70 3.23 -16.15
C TYR A 44 19.94 2.16 -15.37
N ILE A 45 19.56 2.53 -14.14
CA ILE A 45 18.46 1.89 -13.42
C ILE A 45 17.28 1.80 -14.40
N LEU A 46 16.82 0.59 -14.72
CA LEU A 46 15.59 0.40 -15.47
C LEU A 46 14.44 0.79 -14.55
N ARG A 47 13.64 1.76 -14.97
CA ARG A 47 12.47 2.22 -14.21
C ARG A 47 11.23 2.02 -15.04
N GLY A 48 10.14 1.76 -14.35
CA GLY A 48 8.83 1.81 -14.95
C GLY A 48 7.77 2.01 -13.88
N GLU A 49 6.57 2.26 -14.35
CA GLU A 49 5.40 2.39 -13.51
C GLU A 49 4.25 1.62 -14.12
N PHE A 50 3.36 1.15 -13.27
CA PHE A 50 2.09 0.57 -13.70
C PHE A 50 1.01 0.84 -12.66
N GLU A 51 -0.23 0.89 -13.12
CA GLU A 51 -1.38 0.97 -12.23
C GLU A 51 -1.78 -0.43 -11.77
N ALA A 52 -1.63 -0.71 -10.48
CA ALA A 52 -2.24 -1.84 -9.83
C ALA A 52 -3.67 -1.45 -9.40
N GLN A 53 -4.67 -2.21 -9.87
CA GLN A 53 -6.07 -2.00 -9.47
C GLN A 53 -6.46 -2.83 -8.24
N ARG A 54 -5.77 -3.95 -7.98
CA ARG A 54 -6.09 -4.95 -6.95
C ARG A 54 -4.82 -5.65 -6.45
N ASP A 55 -5.00 -6.62 -5.57
CA ASP A 55 -3.94 -7.57 -5.18
C ASP A 55 -3.39 -8.29 -6.41
N GLY A 56 -2.08 -8.41 -6.48
CA GLY A 56 -1.43 -9.03 -7.63
C GLY A 56 -0.03 -9.52 -7.36
N LEU A 57 0.50 -10.24 -8.34
CA LEU A 57 1.84 -10.76 -8.38
C LEU A 57 2.60 -10.04 -9.49
N LEU A 58 3.67 -9.35 -9.13
CA LEU A 58 4.64 -8.81 -10.07
C LEU A 58 5.75 -9.83 -10.24
N THR A 59 5.96 -10.26 -11.47
CA THR A 59 7.01 -11.20 -11.86
C THR A 59 8.01 -10.47 -12.71
N ILE A 60 9.29 -10.61 -12.35
CA ILE A 60 10.41 -10.01 -13.06
C ILE A 60 11.29 -11.15 -13.54
N VAL A 61 11.36 -11.35 -14.85
CA VAL A 61 12.25 -12.34 -15.48
C VAL A 61 13.44 -11.61 -16.06
N ILE A 62 14.63 -12.01 -15.65
CA ILE A 62 15.90 -11.48 -16.12
C ILE A 62 16.63 -12.59 -16.85
N GLY A 63 16.62 -12.52 -18.18
CA GLY A 63 17.38 -13.39 -19.07
C GLY A 63 18.77 -12.83 -19.34
N ASN A 64 19.77 -13.70 -19.39
CA ASN A 64 21.10 -13.38 -19.90
C ASN A 64 21.43 -14.42 -20.96
N GLN A 65 22.13 -14.03 -22.03
CA GLN A 65 22.50 -14.97 -23.10
C GLN A 65 23.39 -16.12 -22.57
N ASP A 66 24.22 -15.83 -21.56
CA ASP A 66 25.21 -16.78 -21.03
C ASP A 66 24.84 -17.41 -19.67
N LEU A 67 23.68 -17.06 -19.09
CA LEU A 67 23.27 -17.53 -17.76
C LEU A 67 21.81 -17.98 -17.75
N SER A 68 21.49 -18.91 -16.85
CA SER A 68 20.10 -19.30 -16.60
C SER A 68 19.27 -18.08 -16.20
N SER A 69 18.08 -17.98 -16.79
CA SER A 69 17.14 -16.90 -16.49
C SER A 69 16.78 -16.92 -15.01
N ARG A 70 16.73 -15.72 -14.40
CA ARG A 70 16.37 -15.55 -13.00
C ARG A 70 14.99 -14.93 -12.91
N THR A 71 14.16 -15.44 -12.00
CA THR A 71 12.82 -14.91 -11.77
C THR A 71 12.71 -14.41 -10.35
N ILE A 72 12.27 -13.15 -10.20
CA ILE A 72 11.97 -12.52 -8.92
C ILE A 72 10.46 -12.31 -8.82
N TRP A 73 9.88 -12.64 -7.67
CA TRP A 73 8.45 -12.54 -7.40
C TRP A 73 8.17 -11.54 -6.30
N PHE A 74 7.27 -10.59 -6.56
CA PHE A 74 6.77 -9.64 -5.57
C PHE A 74 5.26 -9.72 -5.46
N GLN A 75 4.74 -9.85 -4.24
CA GLN A 75 3.31 -9.81 -3.99
C GLN A 75 2.88 -8.39 -3.61
N ILE A 76 1.99 -7.79 -4.40
CA ILE A 76 1.35 -6.52 -4.11
C ILE A 76 0.02 -6.82 -3.42
N ARG A 77 -0.12 -6.33 -2.18
CA ARG A 77 -1.35 -6.45 -1.39
C ARG A 77 -2.00 -5.08 -1.29
N SER A 78 -3.24 -4.97 -1.76
CA SER A 78 -4.08 -3.83 -1.47
C SER A 78 -4.47 -3.88 0.01
N SER A 79 -4.23 -2.77 0.70
CA SER A 79 -4.80 -2.57 2.02
C SER A 79 -6.21 -2.02 1.82
N ARG A 80 -7.21 -2.54 2.55
CA ARG A 80 -8.58 -2.03 2.47
C ARG A 80 -8.56 -0.55 2.91
N LEU A 81 -8.74 0.37 1.96
CA LEU A 81 -8.82 1.82 2.24
C LEU A 81 -9.85 2.15 3.32
N SER A 82 -10.92 1.36 3.44
CA SER A 82 -11.91 1.47 4.51
C SER A 82 -11.30 1.33 5.91
N ILE A 83 -10.27 0.50 6.10
CA ILE A 83 -9.56 0.35 7.37
C ILE A 83 -8.70 1.59 7.66
N CYS A 84 -8.04 2.15 6.64
CA CYS A 84 -7.27 3.39 6.79
C CYS A 84 -8.18 4.59 7.09
N HIS A 85 -9.33 4.71 6.42
CA HIS A 85 -10.32 5.75 6.69
C HIS A 85 -10.98 5.57 8.05
N LEU A 86 -11.23 4.34 8.48
CA LEU A 86 -11.74 4.02 9.81
C LEU A 86 -10.75 4.45 10.89
N PHE A 87 -9.50 4.01 10.77
CA PHE A 87 -8.46 4.39 11.72
C PHE A 87 -8.26 5.90 11.76
N TYR A 88 -8.15 6.54 10.59
CA TYR A 88 -7.98 7.99 10.51
C TYR A 88 -9.17 8.74 11.11
N GLY A 89 -10.40 8.31 10.83
CA GLY A 89 -11.60 8.92 11.38
C GLY A 89 -11.68 8.78 12.90
N ILE A 90 -11.45 7.58 13.43
CA ILE A 90 -11.42 7.33 14.88
C ILE A 90 -10.31 8.17 15.51
N PHE A 91 -9.11 8.16 14.94
CA PHE A 91 -7.99 8.98 15.38
C PHE A 91 -8.38 10.46 15.44
N HIS A 92 -9.05 10.96 14.42
CA HIS A 92 -9.50 12.35 14.34
C HIS A 92 -10.56 12.70 15.41
N ILE A 93 -11.48 11.79 15.75
CA ILE A 93 -12.42 12.01 16.87
C ILE A 93 -11.65 12.28 18.16
N PHE A 94 -10.72 11.39 18.50
CA PHE A 94 -9.96 11.52 19.75
C PHE A 94 -9.00 12.70 19.72
N TYR A 95 -8.41 12.97 18.56
CA TYR A 95 -7.54 14.13 18.38
C TYR A 95 -8.29 15.44 18.62
N GLN A 96 -9.48 15.63 18.03
CA GLN A 96 -10.26 16.86 18.21
C GLN A 96 -10.82 17.03 19.63
N GLN A 97 -11.07 15.93 20.35
CA GLN A 97 -11.46 16.00 21.76
C GLN A 97 -10.36 16.60 22.64
N ASP A 98 -9.11 16.26 22.36
CA ASP A 98 -7.96 16.69 23.16
C ASP A 98 -7.30 17.97 22.61
N TYR A 99 -7.46 18.23 21.31
CA TYR A 99 -6.83 19.32 20.55
C TYR A 99 -7.86 20.02 19.64
N PRO A 100 -8.68 20.94 20.20
CA PRO A 100 -9.66 21.68 19.40
C PRO A 100 -9.02 22.66 18.41
N GLN A 101 -7.73 22.97 18.57
CA GLN A 101 -6.91 23.68 17.59
C GLN A 101 -5.90 22.72 16.98
N LEU A 102 -5.71 22.79 15.65
CA LEU A 102 -4.70 22.00 14.94
C LEU A 102 -3.31 22.37 15.46
N VAL A 103 -2.60 21.37 15.98
CA VAL A 103 -1.21 21.51 16.41
C VAL A 103 -0.32 20.78 15.40
N ASP A 104 0.62 21.49 14.80
CA ASP A 104 1.53 20.96 13.77
C ASP A 104 2.50 19.90 14.29
N THR A 105 2.70 19.83 15.62
CA THR A 105 3.62 18.87 16.23
C THR A 105 3.04 18.31 17.52
N ILE A 106 2.86 16.99 17.56
CA ILE A 106 2.41 16.26 18.74
C ILE A 106 3.63 15.62 19.39
N ASN A 107 3.83 15.84 20.69
CA ASN A 107 4.92 15.18 21.39
C ASN A 107 4.70 13.65 21.44
N PRO A 108 5.76 12.83 21.49
CA PRO A 108 5.62 11.36 21.41
C PRO A 108 4.78 10.74 22.53
N ASN A 109 4.81 11.30 23.74
CA ASN A 109 4.06 10.77 24.88
C ASN A 109 2.56 10.96 24.71
N THR A 110 2.15 12.15 24.29
CA THR A 110 0.79 12.51 23.91
C THR A 110 0.32 11.64 22.75
N LEU A 111 1.14 11.47 21.71
CA LEU A 111 0.79 10.61 20.58
C LEU A 111 0.53 9.17 21.04
N ASN A 112 1.37 8.63 21.91
CA ASN A 112 1.20 7.28 22.44
C ASN A 112 -0.10 7.15 23.27
N GLN A 113 -0.43 8.15 24.11
CA GLN A 113 -1.69 8.17 24.85
C GLN A 113 -2.91 8.21 23.92
N LEU A 114 -2.84 9.05 22.88
CA LEU A 114 -3.89 9.15 21.86
C LEU A 114 -4.07 7.82 21.13
N LEU A 115 -2.98 7.18 20.69
CA LEU A 115 -3.02 5.88 20.04
C LEU A 115 -3.62 4.80 20.95
N LYS A 116 -3.27 4.76 22.24
CA LYS A 116 -3.88 3.83 23.21
C LYS A 116 -5.39 4.01 23.30
N ARG A 117 -5.88 5.26 23.30
CA ARG A 117 -7.33 5.54 23.30
C ARG A 117 -8.00 5.10 22.00
N VAL A 118 -7.37 5.35 20.86
CA VAL A 118 -7.85 4.93 19.53
C VAL A 118 -7.98 3.41 19.46
N PHE A 119 -6.94 2.67 19.85
CA PHE A 119 -6.97 1.20 19.84
C PHE A 119 -7.99 0.66 20.85
N SER A 120 -8.05 1.19 22.08
CA SER A 120 -9.07 0.80 23.05
C SER A 120 -10.51 1.07 22.56
N PHE A 121 -10.70 2.12 21.76
CA PHE A 121 -11.99 2.37 21.11
C PHE A 121 -12.28 1.37 20.00
N ILE A 122 -11.30 1.05 19.14
CA ILE A 122 -11.43 0.03 18.10
C ILE A 122 -11.79 -1.32 18.73
N ASP A 123 -11.12 -1.71 19.82
CA ASP A 123 -11.42 -2.94 20.54
C ASP A 123 -12.87 -2.96 21.04
N ARG A 124 -13.33 -1.85 21.65
CA ARG A 124 -14.74 -1.73 22.08
C ARG A 124 -15.72 -1.76 20.92
N LEU A 125 -15.38 -1.14 19.79
CA LEU A 125 -16.19 -1.14 18.58
C LEU A 125 -16.34 -2.56 18.02
N VAL A 126 -15.24 -3.31 17.92
CA VAL A 126 -15.24 -4.72 17.49
C VAL A 126 -16.01 -5.60 18.47
N ASN A 127 -15.88 -5.35 19.77
CA ASN A 127 -16.58 -6.09 20.81
C ASN A 127 -18.04 -5.64 21.04
N GLY A 128 -18.54 -4.66 20.28
CA GLY A 128 -19.92 -4.17 20.39
C GLY A 128 -20.24 -3.43 21.68
N THR A 129 -19.24 -2.91 22.40
CA THR A 129 -19.38 -2.26 23.72
C THR A 129 -19.30 -0.74 23.66
N ILE A 130 -19.53 -0.14 22.48
CA ILE A 130 -19.56 1.31 22.30
C ILE A 130 -20.93 1.90 22.64
N SER A 131 -20.93 3.16 23.09
CA SER A 131 -22.16 3.90 23.39
C SER A 131 -22.85 4.44 22.13
N LEU A 132 -24.14 4.75 22.24
CA LEU A 132 -24.93 5.37 21.17
C LEU A 132 -24.35 6.73 20.71
N ARG A 133 -23.80 7.50 21.65
CA ARG A 133 -23.09 8.76 21.36
C ARG A 133 -21.87 8.53 20.46
N GLN A 134 -21.04 7.55 20.81
CA GLN A 134 -19.87 7.17 20.01
C GLN A 134 -20.25 6.62 18.64
N MET A 135 -21.36 5.90 18.55
CA MET A 135 -21.93 5.44 17.27
C MET A 135 -22.34 6.63 16.38
N THR A 136 -22.86 7.71 16.99
CA THR A 136 -23.24 8.95 16.29
C THR A 136 -22.01 9.71 15.79
N GLU A 137 -20.95 9.78 16.61
CA GLU A 137 -19.66 10.37 16.20
C GLU A 137 -19.04 9.58 15.03
N LEU A 138 -19.10 8.24 15.08
CA LEU A 138 -18.71 7.38 13.96
C LEU A 138 -19.55 7.63 12.71
N LYS A 139 -20.87 7.78 12.85
CA LYS A 139 -21.77 8.07 11.72
C LYS A 139 -21.32 9.30 10.93
N ALA A 140 -20.84 10.34 11.60
CA ALA A 140 -20.33 11.55 10.93
C ALA A 140 -19.08 11.29 10.07
N ILE A 141 -18.25 10.29 10.44
CA ILE A 141 -17.09 9.87 9.64
C ILE A 141 -17.53 9.03 8.44
N PHE A 142 -18.52 8.16 8.62
CA PHE A 142 -18.92 7.16 7.62
C PHE A 142 -19.95 7.66 6.61
N CYS A 143 -20.90 8.50 7.01
CA CYS A 143 -22.05 8.86 6.16
C CYS A 143 -21.79 9.97 5.14
N ASN A 144 -20.67 10.70 5.25
CA ASN A 144 -20.33 11.78 4.31
C ASN A 144 -19.21 11.40 3.31
N LYS A 145 -18.82 10.12 3.22
CA LYS A 145 -17.69 9.66 2.39
C LYS A 145 -18.02 8.58 1.36
N ASN A 146 -19.30 8.25 1.18
CA ASN A 146 -19.79 7.35 0.13
C ASN A 146 -20.60 8.10 -0.91
#